data_AF-A0A3B9YSA8-F1
#
_entry.id   AF-A0A3B9YSA8-F1
#
_cell.length_a   1.000
_cell.length_b   1.000
_cell.length_c   1.000
_cell.angle_alpha   90.00
_cell.angle_beta   90.00
_cell.angle_gamma   90.00
#
_symmetry.space_group_name_H-M   'P 1'
#
loop_
_entity.id
_entity.type
_entity.pdbx_description
1 polymer ?
#
loop_
_entity_poly.entity_id
_entity_poly.type
_entity_poly.pdbx_seq_one_letter_code
_entity_poly.pdbx_strand_id
1 'polypeptide(L)'
;PPIFTAGTSAKAQDLLTPRFPVYDTGRGGQYTYHGPGQRVAYVMLDLRRTAGDVRRFVGLLEQWVIATLADFNVQAERRDGRVGLWIPARTGSLSENK
;
A
#
# COMPACT_ATOMS: atom_id res chain seq x y z
N PRO A 1 12.61 6.76 11.41
CA PRO A 1 13.72 5.80 11.13
C PRO A 1 13.33 4.92 9.95
N PRO A 2 14.29 4.50 9.10
CA PRO A 2 14.04 3.55 8.02
C PRO A 2 13.86 2.12 8.56
N ILE A 3 12.86 1.40 8.07
CA ILE A 3 12.44 0.08 8.57
C ILE A 3 11.79 -0.73 7.44
N PHE A 4 11.94 -2.05 7.50
CA PHE A 4 11.13 -2.99 6.74
C PHE A 4 10.12 -3.68 7.64
N THR A 5 8.91 -3.91 7.14
CA THR A 5 7.93 -4.77 7.81
C THR A 5 7.56 -5.94 6.91
N ALA A 6 7.49 -7.13 7.49
CA ALA A 6 7.01 -8.34 6.85
C ALA A 6 5.54 -8.56 7.19
N GLY A 7 4.71 -8.67 6.14
CA GLY A 7 3.32 -9.13 6.27
C GLY A 7 3.22 -10.65 6.16
N THR A 8 2.01 -11.17 6.32
CA THR A 8 1.71 -12.61 6.33
C THR A 8 2.00 -13.34 5.02
N SER A 9 2.20 -12.62 3.91
CA SER A 9 2.54 -13.20 2.61
C SER A 9 3.99 -12.95 2.19
N ALA A 10 4.83 -12.42 3.07
CA ALA A 10 6.24 -12.16 2.77
C ALA A 10 7.02 -13.47 2.60
N LYS A 11 7.85 -13.56 1.56
CA LYS A 11 8.76 -14.68 1.33
C LYS A 11 10.19 -14.20 1.44
N ALA A 12 11.02 -14.88 2.24
CA ALA A 12 12.40 -14.44 2.52
C ALA A 12 13.22 -14.08 1.26
N GLN A 13 13.00 -14.81 0.16
CA GLN A 13 13.66 -14.56 -1.14
C GLN A 13 13.33 -13.20 -1.78
N ASP A 14 12.18 -12.59 -1.45
CA ASP A 14 11.76 -11.30 -1.99
C ASP A 14 12.52 -10.13 -1.31
N LEU A 15 13.18 -10.38 -0.18
CA LEU A 15 14.03 -9.41 0.51
C LEU A 15 15.46 -9.48 -0.02
N LEU A 16 15.69 -8.85 -1.16
CA LEU A 16 16.97 -8.90 -1.87
C LEU A 16 18.15 -8.34 -1.07
N THR A 17 17.93 -7.32 -0.25
CA THR A 17 18.98 -6.74 0.61
C THR A 17 18.39 -6.19 1.91
N PRO A 18 18.62 -6.84 3.07
CA PRO A 18 18.06 -6.43 4.35
C PRO A 18 18.84 -5.25 4.98
N ARG A 19 18.78 -4.08 4.33
CA ARG A 19 19.53 -2.87 4.75
C ARG A 19 19.06 -2.23 6.05
N PHE A 20 17.85 -2.55 6.49
CA PHE A 20 17.19 -1.97 7.67
C PHE A 20 16.61 -3.08 8.53
N PRO A 21 16.36 -2.81 9.83
CA PRO A 21 15.65 -3.75 10.69
C PRO A 21 14.34 -4.22 10.07
N VAL A 22 14.08 -5.52 10.19
CA VAL A 22 12.87 -6.17 9.68
C VAL A 22 12.04 -6.61 10.87
N TYR A 23 10.74 -6.30 10.85
CA TYR A 23 9.80 -6.72 11.87
C TYR A 23 8.61 -7.45 11.26
N ASP A 24 8.21 -8.57 11.83
CA ASP A 24 6.97 -9.26 11.51
C ASP A 24 5.78 -8.52 12.12
N THR A 25 4.72 -8.29 11.34
CA THR A 25 3.65 -7.36 11.75
C THR A 25 2.23 -7.92 11.69
N GLY A 26 2.04 -9.16 11.25
CA GLY A 26 0.72 -9.79 11.14
C GLY A 26 -0.25 -9.16 10.12
N ARG A 27 0.11 -8.02 9.50
CA ARG A 27 -0.66 -7.39 8.42
C ARG A 27 -0.67 -8.27 7.17
N GLY A 28 -1.67 -8.09 6.31
CA GLY A 28 -1.66 -8.68 4.97
C GLY A 28 -0.54 -8.12 4.07
N GLY A 29 -0.21 -8.88 3.02
CA GLY A 29 0.75 -8.48 2.00
C GLY A 29 2.18 -8.94 2.27
N GLN A 30 3.09 -8.53 1.39
CA GLN A 30 4.52 -8.89 1.42
C GLN A 30 5.34 -7.88 2.23
N TYR A 31 6.65 -7.77 1.98
CA TYR A 31 7.50 -6.73 2.54
C TYR A 31 7.04 -5.33 2.12
N THR A 32 7.21 -4.35 3.01
CA THR A 32 7.14 -2.94 2.65
C THR A 32 8.15 -2.12 3.46
N TYR A 33 8.53 -0.97 2.91
CA TYR A 33 9.45 -0.02 3.53
C TYR A 33 8.68 1.15 4.13
N HIS A 34 9.12 1.58 5.32
CA HIS A 34 8.72 2.86 5.91
C HIS A 34 9.96 3.68 6.26
N GLY A 35 9.88 5.00 6.10
CA GLY A 35 11.00 5.89 6.42
C GLY A 35 10.64 7.37 6.36
N PRO A 36 11.63 8.26 6.61
CA PRO A 36 11.42 9.70 6.61
C PRO A 36 10.74 10.19 5.32
N GLY A 37 9.76 11.09 5.45
CA GLY A 37 8.99 11.64 4.32
C GLY A 37 7.76 10.81 3.94
N GLN A 38 7.64 9.56 4.40
CA GLN A 38 6.44 8.75 4.19
C GLN A 38 5.40 9.04 5.29
N ARG A 39 4.15 9.31 4.89
CA ARG A 39 3.02 9.40 5.82
C ARG A 39 2.46 8.00 6.07
N VAL A 40 2.43 7.58 7.32
CA VAL A 40 1.85 6.30 7.76
C VAL A 40 0.67 6.61 8.67
N ALA A 41 -0.47 6.00 8.40
CA ALA A 41 -1.69 6.15 9.20
C ALA A 41 -2.23 4.79 9.61
N TYR A 42 -2.54 4.63 10.90
CA TYR A 42 -3.19 3.43 11.44
C TYR A 42 -4.65 3.75 11.75
N VAL A 43 -5.55 3.25 10.90
CA VAL A 43 -6.99 3.46 11.07
C VAL A 43 -7.55 2.32 11.93
N MET A 44 -7.87 2.63 13.20
CA MET A 44 -8.42 1.68 14.16
C MET A 44 -9.94 1.85 14.23
N LEU A 45 -10.69 0.96 13.60
CA LEU A 45 -12.16 0.99 13.56
C LEU A 45 -12.75 -0.37 13.91
N ASP A 46 -13.93 -0.34 14.54
CA ASP A 46 -14.70 -1.55 14.82
C ASP A 46 -15.52 -1.96 13.58
N LEU A 47 -14.99 -2.91 12.81
CA LEU A 47 -15.64 -3.40 11.59
C LEU A 47 -16.87 -4.28 11.86
N ARG A 48 -17.12 -4.71 13.09
CA ARG A 48 -18.36 -5.46 13.43
C ARG A 48 -19.60 -4.62 13.14
N ARG A 49 -19.47 -3.29 13.23
CA ARG A 49 -20.51 -2.32 12.87
C ARG A 49 -20.86 -2.30 11.38
N THR A 50 -19.99 -2.85 10.54
CA THR A 50 -20.15 -2.97 9.08
C THR A 50 -20.12 -4.43 8.63
N ALA A 51 -20.69 -5.34 9.43
CA ALA A 51 -20.73 -6.79 9.18
C ALA A 51 -19.36 -7.47 9.00
N GLY A 52 -18.26 -6.83 9.43
CA GLY A 52 -16.92 -7.39 9.37
C GLY A 52 -16.29 -7.42 7.97
N ASP A 53 -16.84 -6.70 6.99
CA ASP A 53 -16.33 -6.72 5.62
C ASP A 53 -15.04 -5.90 5.46
N VAL A 54 -13.90 -6.58 5.62
CA VAL A 54 -12.57 -5.99 5.47
C VAL A 54 -12.29 -5.52 4.04
N ARG A 55 -12.84 -6.18 3.01
CA ARG A 55 -12.61 -5.79 1.61
C ARG A 55 -13.30 -4.47 1.31
N ARG A 56 -14.56 -4.34 1.75
CA ARG A 56 -15.27 -3.07 1.67
C ARG A 56 -14.57 -1.97 2.44
N PHE A 57 -14.06 -2.26 3.65
CA PHE A 57 -13.31 -1.29 4.44
C PHE A 57 -12.06 -0.78 3.70
N VAL A 58 -11.23 -1.69 3.16
CA VAL A 58 -10.05 -1.31 2.37
C VAL A 58 -10.46 -0.51 1.13
N GLY A 59 -11.53 -0.92 0.43
CA GLY A 59 -12.05 -0.19 -0.72
C GLY A 59 -12.49 1.24 -0.37
N LEU A 60 -13.09 1.46 0.79
CA LEU A 60 -13.44 2.80 1.28
C LEU A 60 -12.20 3.63 1.62
N LEU A 61 -11.18 3.03 2.24
CA LEU A 61 -9.91 3.72 2.49
C LEU A 61 -9.22 4.13 1.18
N GLU A 62 -9.17 3.25 0.20
CA GLU A 62 -8.65 3.56 -1.13
C GLU A 62 -9.42 4.72 -1.77
N GLN A 63 -10.76 4.72 -1.67
CA GLN A 63 -11.58 5.80 -2.22
C GLN A 63 -11.29 7.14 -1.53
N TRP A 64 -11.14 7.11 -0.20
CA TRP A 64 -10.82 8.30 0.58
C TRP A 64 -9.45 8.86 0.22
N VAL A 65 -8.44 8.02 0.04
CA VAL A 65 -7.10 8.46 -0.37
C VAL A 65 -7.12 8.98 -1.81
N ILE A 66 -7.84 8.35 -2.74
CA ILE A 66 -8.03 8.88 -4.11
C ILE A 66 -8.64 10.28 -4.07
N ALA A 67 -9.73 10.47 -3.32
CA ALA A 67 -10.39 11.78 -3.20
C ALA A 67 -9.44 12.83 -2.59
N THR A 68 -8.69 12.46 -1.55
CA THR A 68 -7.70 13.35 -0.93
C THR A 68 -6.62 13.75 -1.92
N LEU A 69 -6.10 12.81 -2.72
CA LEU A 69 -5.07 13.08 -3.73
C LEU A 69 -5.60 13.99 -4.86
N ALA A 70 -6.88 13.87 -5.21
CA ALA A 70 -7.51 14.72 -6.21
C ALA A 70 -7.53 16.21 -5.78
N ASP A 71 -7.67 16.50 -4.49
CA ASP A 71 -7.56 17.88 -3.96
C ASP A 71 -6.16 18.49 -4.18
N PHE A 72 -5.14 17.65 -4.38
CA PHE A 72 -3.78 18.05 -4.75
C PHE A 72 -3.49 17.93 -6.25
N ASN A 73 -4.51 17.74 -7.09
CA ASN A 73 -4.41 17.49 -8.53
C ASN A 73 -3.61 16.21 -8.89
N VAL A 74 -3.60 15.21 -7.99
CA VAL A 74 -2.96 13.92 -8.24
C VAL A 74 -4.03 12.87 -8.57
N GLN A 75 -4.00 12.38 -9.80
CA GLN A 75 -4.94 11.36 -10.29
C GLN A 75 -4.42 9.96 -9.96
N ALA A 76 -5.01 9.33 -8.95
CA ALA A 76 -4.69 7.97 -8.52
C ALA A 76 -5.82 6.98 -8.86
N GLU A 77 -5.45 5.73 -9.11
CA GLU A 77 -6.37 4.66 -9.51
C GLU A 77 -6.10 3.36 -8.74
N ARG A 78 -7.11 2.51 -8.66
CA ARG A 78 -6.93 1.09 -8.35
C ARG A 78 -6.53 0.36 -9.63
N ARG A 79 -5.68 -0.67 -9.51
CA ARG A 79 -5.32 -1.53 -10.64
C ARG A 79 -5.69 -2.96 -10.35
N ASP A 80 -6.37 -3.59 -11.30
CA ASP A 80 -6.73 -4.99 -11.15
C ASP A 80 -5.47 -5.87 -10.99
N GLY A 81 -5.56 -6.85 -10.09
CA GLY A 81 -4.42 -7.70 -9.70
C GLY A 81 -3.30 -7.01 -8.91
N ARG A 82 -3.41 -5.71 -8.55
CA ARG A 82 -2.38 -5.00 -7.78
C ARG A 82 -2.99 -4.32 -6.55
N VAL A 83 -2.49 -4.69 -5.37
CA VAL A 83 -2.90 -4.07 -4.10
C VAL A 83 -2.37 -2.64 -3.99
N GLY A 84 -3.22 -1.71 -3.52
CA GLY A 84 -2.86 -0.31 -3.31
C GLY A 84 -3.27 0.61 -4.46
N LEU A 85 -2.89 1.88 -4.33
CA LEU A 85 -3.20 2.94 -5.30
C LEU A 85 -2.00 3.25 -6.18
N TRP A 86 -2.28 3.55 -7.45
CA TRP A 86 -1.29 3.76 -8.49
C TRP A 86 -1.53 5.09 -9.19
N ILE A 87 -0.47 5.73 -9.65
CA ILE A 87 -0.58 6.89 -10.54
C ILE A 87 -0.26 6.37 -11.95
N PRO A 88 -1.12 6.61 -12.95
CA PRO A 88 -0.80 6.33 -14.34
C PRO A 88 0.55 6.92 -14.73
N ALA A 89 1.39 6.12 -15.37
CA ALA A 89 2.60 6.67 -15.98
C ALA A 89 2.16 7.74 -16.99
N ARG A 90 2.85 8.88 -17.02
CA ARG A 90 2.65 9.84 -18.12
C ARG A 90 3.00 9.09 -19.40
N THR A 91 2.04 8.95 -20.31
CA THR A 91 2.27 8.35 -21.63
C THR A 91 3.23 9.26 -22.40
N GLY A 92 4.52 9.00 -22.22
CA GLY A 92 5.65 9.78 -22.71
C GLY A 92 6.91 8.98 -22.47
N SER A 93 7.17 8.04 -23.39
CA SER A 93 8.36 7.20 -23.54
C SER A 93 8.86 6.48 -22.28
N LEU A 94 8.47 5.23 -22.09
CA LEU A 94 9.39 4.09 -21.92
C LEU A 94 8.56 2.83 -22.22
N SER A 95 8.93 2.11 -23.28
CA SER A 95 8.37 0.79 -23.58
C SER A 95 8.73 -0.17 -22.45
N GLU A 96 7.75 -0.67 -21.71
CA GLU A 96 7.94 -1.81 -20.82
C GLU A 96 8.16 -3.06 -21.70
N ASN A 97 9.40 -3.56 -21.73
CA ASN A 97 9.67 -4.88 -22.30
C ASN A 97 8.99 -5.93 -21.43
N LYS A 98 8.22 -6.78 -22.10
CA LYS A 98 7.54 -7.97 -21.60
C LYS A 98 8.53 -9.08 -21.28
#